data_AF-A0A3D9LL07-F1
#
_entry.id   AF-A0A3D9LL07-F1
#
_cell.length_a   1.000
_cell.length_b   1.000
_cell.length_c   1.000
_cell.angle_alpha   90.00
_cell.angle_beta   90.00
_cell.angle_gamma   90.00
#
_symmetry.space_group_name_H-M   'P 1'
#
loop_
_entity.id
_entity.type
_entity.pdbx_description
1 polymer ?
#
loop_
_entity_poly.entity_id
_entity_poly.type
_entity_poly.pdbx_seq_one_letter_code
_entity_poly.pdbx_strand_id
1 'polypeptide(L)'
;MERAARINRLVSVRQPIDRVPGPWLACYPIFQDALRSGETTFGALPDYARSVALRRTSIDMAERAIASGALDKVHVSFIELCTQSVSEAVGDYLRGGNHDANALLDDSTASQHSDAEEFAPDSYRFIARPPCLLRPGRHVFIDGWMRFFTYRSRGDLSIPLLAIDWLDFHGRLEGLLPARQSGRL
;
A
#
# COMPACT_ATOMS: atom_id res chain seq x y z
N MET A 1 7.19 -25.69 -29.84
CA MET A 1 6.58 -24.35 -29.95
C MET A 1 5.68 -24.04 -28.74
N GLU A 2 6.20 -24.15 -27.51
CA GLU A 2 5.35 -24.12 -26.29
C GLU A 2 5.84 -23.13 -25.21
N ARG A 3 6.99 -22.48 -25.44
CA ARG A 3 7.55 -21.46 -24.52
C ARG A 3 7.00 -20.05 -24.75
N ALA A 4 6.53 -19.74 -25.96
CA ALA A 4 6.00 -18.42 -26.29
C ALA A 4 4.62 -18.15 -25.67
N ALA A 5 3.83 -19.20 -25.43
CA ALA A 5 2.47 -19.06 -24.89
C ALA A 5 2.41 -18.71 -23.38
N ARG A 6 3.48 -19.00 -22.62
CA ARG A 6 3.53 -18.68 -21.17
C ARG A 6 3.92 -17.24 -20.87
N ILE A 7 4.71 -16.61 -21.72
CA ILE A 7 5.19 -15.23 -21.50
C ILE A 7 4.04 -14.24 -21.72
N ASN A 8 3.14 -14.51 -22.67
CA ASN A 8 1.96 -13.66 -22.91
C ASN A 8 0.91 -13.70 -21.78
N ARG A 9 0.95 -14.67 -20.87
CA ARG A 9 -0.03 -14.78 -19.77
C ARG A 9 0.32 -13.95 -18.54
N LEU A 10 1.57 -13.49 -18.41
CA LEU A 10 2.02 -12.60 -17.34
C LEU A 10 1.93 -11.11 -17.72
N VAL A 11 1.72 -10.80 -19.01
CA VAL A 11 1.62 -9.42 -19.51
C VAL A 11 0.16 -8.93 -19.57
N SER A 12 -0.82 -9.77 -19.26
CA SER A 12 -2.25 -9.48 -19.52
C SER A 12 -3.08 -9.02 -18.31
N VAL A 13 -2.48 -8.58 -17.21
CA VAL A 13 -3.24 -8.05 -16.04
C VAL A 13 -2.73 -6.69 -15.56
N ARG A 14 -2.15 -5.91 -16.46
CA ARG A 14 -2.06 -4.46 -16.29
C ARG A 14 -2.92 -3.82 -17.35
N GLN A 15 -4.24 -3.94 -17.20
CA GLN A 15 -5.10 -2.97 -17.85
C GLN A 15 -4.89 -1.67 -17.07
N PRO A 16 -4.21 -0.65 -17.63
CA PRO A 16 -4.27 0.68 -17.04
C PRO A 16 -5.74 1.03 -17.00
N ILE A 17 -6.25 1.29 -15.80
CA ILE A 17 -7.57 1.86 -15.68
C ILE A 17 -7.42 3.27 -16.26
N ASP A 18 -7.88 3.49 -17.50
CA ASP A 18 -7.99 4.82 -18.15
C ASP A 18 -9.08 5.67 -17.45
N ARG A 19 -9.05 5.73 -16.11
CA ARG A 19 -9.95 6.54 -15.31
C ARG A 19 -9.15 7.58 -14.57
N VAL A 20 -9.78 8.74 -14.46
CA VAL A 20 -9.39 9.80 -13.52
C VAL A 20 -9.13 9.14 -12.16
N PRO A 21 -7.95 9.35 -11.55
CA PRO A 21 -7.60 8.74 -10.27
C PRO A 21 -8.73 8.92 -9.27
N GLY A 22 -9.07 7.84 -8.57
CA GLY A 22 -10.17 7.89 -7.61
C GLY A 22 -9.93 8.96 -6.54
N PRO A 23 -10.95 9.76 -6.17
CA PRO A 23 -10.82 10.80 -5.14
C PRO A 23 -10.37 10.25 -3.78
N TRP A 24 -10.54 8.94 -3.55
CA TRP A 24 -10.09 8.24 -2.35
C TRP A 24 -8.56 8.31 -2.13
N LEU A 25 -7.75 8.47 -3.18
CA LEU A 25 -6.29 8.63 -3.05
C LEU A 25 -5.89 9.93 -2.34
N ALA A 26 -6.77 10.92 -2.29
CA ALA A 26 -6.54 12.14 -1.50
C ALA A 26 -6.42 11.84 0.01
N CYS A 27 -6.90 10.68 0.46
CA CYS A 27 -6.68 10.19 1.82
C CYS A 27 -5.22 9.77 2.09
N TYR A 28 -4.34 9.75 1.09
CA TYR A 28 -2.94 9.33 1.22
C TYR A 28 -1.97 10.42 0.73
N PRO A 29 -1.97 11.61 1.36
CA PRO A 29 -1.27 12.80 0.84
C PRO A 29 0.24 12.61 0.65
N ILE A 30 0.89 11.77 1.46
CA ILE A 30 2.35 11.57 1.41
C ILE A 30 2.79 10.87 0.12
N PHE A 31 2.00 9.89 -0.35
CA PHE A 31 2.34 9.07 -1.51
C PHE A 31 1.34 9.24 -2.65
N GLN A 32 0.50 10.28 -2.62
CA GLN A 32 -0.68 10.40 -3.48
C GLN A 32 -0.32 10.26 -4.96
N ASP A 33 0.67 11.01 -5.43
CA ASP A 33 1.06 11.01 -6.84
C ASP A 33 1.62 9.65 -7.27
N ALA A 34 2.47 9.04 -6.44
CA ALA A 34 3.01 7.71 -6.69
C ALA A 34 1.92 6.63 -6.72
N LEU A 35 0.92 6.72 -5.83
CA LEU A 35 -0.15 5.74 -5.75
C LEU A 35 -1.07 5.74 -6.98
N ARG A 36 -1.12 6.82 -7.77
CA ARG A 36 -1.94 6.86 -8.99
C ARG A 36 -1.51 5.82 -10.03
N SER A 37 -0.22 5.52 -10.13
CA SER A 37 0.29 4.56 -11.13
C SER A 37 0.01 3.10 -10.77
N GLY A 38 -0.30 2.81 -9.50
CA GLY A 38 -0.57 1.47 -9.00
C GLY A 38 -2.04 1.15 -8.77
N GLU A 39 -2.96 2.03 -9.17
CA GLU A 39 -4.39 1.85 -8.93
C GLU A 39 -4.93 0.61 -9.63
N THR A 40 -5.63 -0.24 -8.87
CA THR A 40 -6.23 -1.48 -9.34
C THR A 40 -7.39 -1.87 -8.41
N THR A 41 -7.92 -3.09 -8.56
CA THR A 41 -8.90 -3.65 -7.65
C THR A 41 -8.25 -4.65 -6.70
N PHE A 42 -8.81 -4.80 -5.50
CA PHE A 42 -8.32 -5.75 -4.51
C PHE A 42 -8.18 -7.18 -5.06
N GLY A 43 -9.11 -7.61 -5.92
CA GLY A 43 -9.11 -8.94 -6.53
C GLY A 43 -7.98 -9.16 -7.54
N ALA A 44 -7.40 -8.09 -8.07
CA ALA A 44 -6.24 -8.14 -8.95
C ALA A 44 -4.90 -8.18 -8.20
N LEU A 45 -4.91 -8.00 -6.87
CA LEU A 45 -3.69 -8.07 -6.07
C LEU A 45 -3.16 -9.51 -5.96
N PRO A 46 -1.83 -9.68 -5.89
CA PRO A 46 -1.26 -10.98 -5.58
C PRO A 46 -1.61 -11.43 -4.15
N ASP A 47 -1.70 -12.75 -3.94
CA ASP A 47 -2.17 -13.37 -2.69
C ASP A 47 -1.45 -12.87 -1.45
N TYR A 48 -0.13 -12.68 -1.53
CA TYR A 48 0.66 -12.18 -0.41
C TYR A 48 0.26 -10.76 0.00
N ALA A 49 -0.12 -9.89 -0.95
CA ALA A 49 -0.58 -8.53 -0.68
C ALA A 49 -2.00 -8.54 -0.08
N ARG A 50 -2.91 -9.34 -0.66
CA ARG A 50 -4.28 -9.54 -0.13
C ARG A 50 -4.25 -10.03 1.31
N SER A 51 -3.34 -10.95 1.64
CA SER A 51 -3.20 -11.51 2.99
C SER A 51 -2.83 -10.45 4.05
N VAL A 52 -2.11 -9.39 3.70
CA VAL A 52 -1.75 -8.30 4.63
C VAL A 52 -2.99 -7.49 4.98
N ALA A 53 -3.80 -7.15 3.99
CA ALA A 53 -5.03 -6.41 4.18
C ALA A 53 -6.08 -7.21 4.97
N LEU A 54 -6.33 -8.47 4.58
CA LEU A 54 -7.34 -9.33 5.22
C LEU A 54 -7.04 -9.60 6.70
N ARG A 55 -5.76 -9.73 7.08
CA ARG A 55 -5.36 -9.89 8.49
C ARG A 55 -5.72 -8.69 9.35
N ARG A 56 -5.85 -7.50 8.75
CA ARG A 56 -6.18 -6.29 9.50
C ARG A 56 -7.68 -6.14 9.74
N THR A 57 -8.50 -6.83 8.95
CA THR A 57 -9.94 -6.56 8.84
C THR A 57 -10.81 -7.62 9.47
N SER A 58 -10.28 -8.80 9.77
CA SER A 58 -11.07 -9.90 10.30
C SER A 58 -10.31 -10.73 11.33
N ILE A 59 -11.01 -10.98 12.44
CA ILE A 59 -10.50 -11.78 13.57
C ILE A 59 -10.70 -13.28 13.26
N ASP A 60 -11.76 -13.65 12.53
CA ASP A 60 -12.11 -15.04 12.21
C ASP A 60 -11.86 -15.46 10.74
N MET A 61 -11.56 -16.73 10.51
CA MET A 61 -11.30 -17.29 9.16
C MET A 61 -12.56 -17.30 8.28
N ALA A 62 -13.75 -17.51 8.85
CA ALA A 62 -15.00 -17.48 8.08
C ALA A 62 -15.36 -16.06 7.63
N GLU A 63 -15.17 -15.08 8.52
CA GLU A 63 -15.27 -13.65 8.21
C GLU A 63 -14.27 -13.21 7.13
N ARG A 64 -13.04 -13.77 7.11
CA ARG A 64 -12.06 -13.49 6.03
C ARG A 64 -12.53 -13.95 4.66
N ALA A 65 -13.20 -15.10 4.55
CA ALA A 65 -13.69 -15.61 3.27
C ALA A 65 -14.82 -14.72 2.72
N ILE A 66 -15.75 -14.30 3.59
CA ILE A 66 -16.84 -13.39 3.25
C ILE A 66 -16.28 -12.00 2.88
N ALA A 67 -15.34 -11.50 3.67
CA ALA A 67 -14.62 -10.27 3.37
C ALA A 67 -13.92 -10.38 2.01
N SER A 68 -13.16 -11.44 1.72
CA SER A 68 -12.42 -11.56 0.45
C SER A 68 -13.31 -11.37 -0.79
N GLY A 69 -14.47 -12.03 -0.86
CA GLY A 69 -15.37 -11.90 -2.03
C GLY A 69 -16.03 -10.53 -2.15
N ALA A 70 -16.32 -9.88 -1.02
CA ALA A 70 -16.84 -8.51 -0.98
C ALA A 70 -15.80 -7.47 -1.45
N LEU A 71 -14.55 -7.77 -1.13
CA LEU A 71 -13.44 -6.84 -1.24
C LEU A 71 -12.84 -6.82 -2.62
N ASP A 72 -13.03 -7.85 -3.44
CA ASP A 72 -12.40 -7.97 -4.77
C ASP A 72 -12.63 -6.75 -5.69
N LYS A 73 -13.70 -5.98 -5.45
CA LYS A 73 -14.05 -4.76 -6.22
C LYS A 73 -13.59 -3.45 -5.57
N VAL A 74 -13.03 -3.50 -4.36
CA VAL A 74 -12.52 -2.31 -3.66
C VAL A 74 -11.30 -1.77 -4.38
N HIS A 75 -11.24 -0.44 -4.52
CA HIS A 75 -10.09 0.24 -5.09
C HIS A 75 -8.90 0.13 -4.16
N VAL A 76 -7.75 -0.18 -4.75
CA VAL A 76 -6.47 -0.27 -4.05
C VAL A 76 -5.37 0.33 -4.91
N SER A 77 -4.25 0.65 -4.30
CA SER A 77 -3.03 0.97 -5.04
C SER A 77 -1.86 0.19 -4.46
N PHE A 78 -1.19 -0.57 -5.32
CA PHE A 78 -0.03 -1.39 -4.96
C PHE A 78 1.16 -0.98 -5.82
N ILE A 79 2.17 -0.39 -5.18
CA ILE A 79 3.37 0.14 -5.83
C ILE A 79 4.62 -0.31 -5.09
N GLU A 80 5.76 -0.27 -5.77
CA GLU A 80 7.07 -0.32 -5.12
C GLU A 80 7.75 1.03 -5.28
N LEU A 81 8.20 1.61 -4.17
CA LEU A 81 8.96 2.87 -4.18
C LEU A 81 10.38 2.63 -3.72
N CYS A 82 11.33 3.45 -4.19
CA CYS A 82 12.70 3.33 -3.71
C CYS A 82 12.76 3.61 -2.20
N THR A 83 13.64 2.88 -1.51
CA THR A 83 13.76 2.97 -0.05
C THR A 83 14.13 4.36 0.42
N GLN A 84 14.85 5.13 -0.40
CA GLN A 84 15.23 6.51 -0.10
C GLN A 84 14.00 7.43 -0.04
N SER A 85 13.15 7.45 -1.07
CA SER A 85 11.93 8.27 -1.09
C SER A 85 10.98 7.93 0.06
N VAL A 86 10.86 6.65 0.41
CA VAL A 86 10.04 6.24 1.56
C VAL A 86 10.69 6.71 2.86
N SER A 87 12.02 6.63 3.00
CA SER A 87 12.75 7.07 4.19
C SER A 87 12.64 8.57 4.43
N GLU A 88 12.67 9.38 3.37
CA GLU A 88 12.45 10.83 3.44
C GLU A 88 11.05 11.14 3.96
N ALA A 89 10.02 10.51 3.36
CA ALA A 89 8.65 10.63 3.81
C ALA A 89 8.45 10.22 5.30
N VAL A 90 9.15 9.17 5.76
CA VAL A 90 9.16 8.79 7.19
C VAL A 90 9.82 9.87 8.04
N GLY A 91 10.97 10.39 7.60
CA GLY A 91 11.71 11.43 8.29
C GLY A 91 10.88 12.70 8.49
N ASP A 92 10.20 13.15 7.45
CA ASP A 92 9.30 14.31 7.50
C ASP A 92 8.09 14.07 8.41
N TYR A 93 7.54 12.85 8.40
CA TYR A 93 6.45 12.48 9.30
C TYR A 93 6.89 12.53 10.77
N LEU A 94 8.06 11.96 11.10
CA LEU A 94 8.60 11.98 12.45
C LEU A 94 8.98 13.40 12.91
N ARG A 95 9.50 14.23 12.00
CA ARG A 95 9.83 15.63 12.27
C ARG A 95 8.57 16.48 12.52
N GLY A 96 7.53 16.27 11.72
CA GLY A 96 6.24 16.95 11.86
C GLY A 96 5.47 16.62 13.13
N GLY A 97 5.74 15.47 13.76
CA GLY A 97 5.17 15.10 15.07
C GLY A 97 5.84 15.75 16.28
N ASN A 98 7.05 16.30 16.11
CA ASN A 98 7.84 16.93 17.18
C ASN A 98 7.77 18.47 17.18
N HIS A 99 6.89 19.06 16.36
CA HIS A 99 6.90 20.50 16.13
C HIS A 99 6.29 21.36 17.26
N ASP A 100 5.77 20.75 18.33
CA ASP A 100 5.31 21.45 19.53
C ASP A 100 6.37 21.56 20.64
N ALA A 101 7.61 21.09 20.44
CA ALA A 101 8.61 21.15 21.52
C ALA A 101 10.01 21.64 21.17
N ASN A 102 10.53 21.54 19.95
CA ASN A 102 11.93 21.94 19.69
C ASN A 102 12.14 22.48 18.28
N ALA A 103 11.63 23.70 18.04
CA ALA A 103 12.10 24.55 16.95
C ALA A 103 13.32 25.34 17.42
N LEU A 104 14.46 24.67 17.53
CA LEU A 104 15.81 25.27 17.55
C LEU A 104 16.78 24.11 17.73
N LEU A 105 17.40 23.68 16.64
CA LEU A 105 18.85 23.51 16.52
C LEU A 105 19.16 23.18 15.06
N ASP A 106 19.71 24.21 14.44
CA ASP A 106 20.49 24.27 13.21
C ASP A 106 21.40 23.04 13.00
N ASP A 107 21.52 22.56 11.76
CA ASP A 107 22.69 22.90 10.93
C ASP A 107 22.59 22.19 9.56
N SER A 108 23.09 22.92 8.56
CA SER A 108 23.18 22.60 7.15
C SER A 108 24.18 21.47 6.88
N THR A 109 23.96 20.68 5.81
CA THR A 109 24.93 20.50 4.69
C THR A 109 24.49 19.39 3.72
N ALA A 110 24.94 19.57 2.47
CA ALA A 110 24.99 18.63 1.35
C ALA A 110 23.73 18.42 0.49
N SER A 111 23.60 19.33 -0.48
CA SER A 111 23.22 19.00 -1.86
C SER A 111 23.90 17.72 -2.34
N GLN A 112 23.16 16.84 -3.02
CA GLN A 112 23.64 16.20 -4.25
C GLN A 112 22.51 15.53 -5.02
N HIS A 113 22.51 15.80 -6.32
CA HIS A 113 21.80 15.13 -7.40
C HIS A 113 21.56 13.64 -7.18
N SER A 114 20.39 13.15 -7.58
CA SER A 114 20.27 11.78 -8.05
C SER A 114 19.28 11.75 -9.20
N ASP A 115 19.80 11.36 -10.36
CA ASP A 115 19.07 11.08 -11.57
C ASP A 115 17.89 10.14 -11.29
N ALA A 116 16.76 10.44 -11.93
CA ALA A 116 15.64 9.52 -12.04
C ALA A 116 16.06 8.35 -12.94
N GLU A 117 16.85 7.42 -12.39
CA GLU A 117 17.04 6.11 -13.03
C GLU A 117 15.74 5.34 -12.90
N GLU A 118 15.08 5.16 -14.05
CA GLU A 118 13.98 4.22 -14.24
C GLU A 118 14.53 2.81 -14.02
N PHE A 119 14.46 2.32 -12.77
CA PHE A 119 15.04 1.05 -12.38
C PHE A 119 14.30 -0.13 -13.03
N ALA A 120 14.96 -0.82 -13.96
CA ALA A 120 14.54 -2.12 -14.47
C ALA A 120 14.74 -3.22 -13.39
N PRO A 121 13.68 -3.90 -12.93
CA PRO A 121 13.73 -4.80 -11.78
C PRO A 121 14.12 -6.23 -12.21
N ASP A 122 15.35 -6.43 -12.70
CA ASP A 122 15.75 -7.75 -13.24
C ASP A 122 16.63 -8.63 -12.33
N SER A 123 17.00 -8.18 -11.11
CA SER A 123 17.90 -8.95 -10.24
C SER A 123 17.37 -9.28 -8.83
N TYR A 124 16.24 -8.71 -8.40
CA TYR A 124 15.61 -9.13 -7.14
C TYR A 124 14.81 -10.41 -7.39
N ARG A 125 15.39 -11.56 -7.00
CA ARG A 125 14.66 -12.85 -6.92
C ARG A 125 13.28 -12.59 -6.35
N PHE A 126 12.25 -13.08 -7.05
CA PHE A 126 10.81 -13.02 -6.75
C PHE A 126 10.44 -13.55 -5.34
N ILE A 127 10.95 -12.91 -4.29
CA ILE A 127 10.51 -13.12 -2.92
C ILE A 127 9.22 -12.31 -2.81
N ALA A 128 8.13 -13.01 -2.50
CA ALA A 128 6.88 -12.35 -2.18
C ALA A 128 7.10 -11.44 -0.95
N ARG A 129 7.18 -10.12 -1.17
CA ARG A 129 7.40 -9.13 -0.12
C ARG A 129 6.07 -8.55 0.35
N PRO A 130 5.62 -8.85 1.57
CA PRO A 130 4.36 -8.30 2.10
C PRO A 130 4.39 -6.76 2.13
N PRO A 131 3.40 -6.06 1.57
CA PRO A 131 3.41 -4.60 1.53
C PRO A 131 3.36 -3.95 2.91
N CYS A 132 3.95 -2.76 3.01
CA CYS A 132 3.67 -1.80 4.05
C CYS A 132 2.27 -1.22 3.82
N LEU A 133 1.31 -1.62 4.65
CA LEU A 133 -0.06 -1.14 4.56
C LEU A 133 -0.15 0.31 5.06
N LEU A 134 -0.62 1.20 4.20
CA LEU A 134 -0.81 2.61 4.49
C LEU A 134 -2.15 2.85 5.20
N ARG A 135 -2.17 3.80 6.12
CA ARG A 135 -3.38 4.26 6.79
C ARG A 135 -3.83 5.59 6.17
N PRO A 136 -5.13 5.85 6.01
CA PRO A 136 -5.64 7.16 5.62
C PRO A 136 -5.12 8.28 6.52
N GLY A 137 -4.98 9.47 5.94
CA GLY A 137 -4.36 10.64 6.55
C GLY A 137 -2.85 10.63 6.40
N ARG A 138 -2.15 11.23 7.36
CA ARG A 138 -0.67 11.29 7.34
C ARG A 138 -0.03 10.06 7.98
N HIS A 139 -0.79 9.01 8.27
CA HIS A 139 -0.34 7.92 9.12
C HIS A 139 0.00 6.66 8.31
N VAL A 140 0.83 5.81 8.89
CA VAL A 140 1.02 4.42 8.42
C VAL A 140 0.62 3.50 9.57
N PHE A 141 0.07 2.32 9.27
CA PHE A 141 -0.19 1.34 10.31
C PHE A 141 1.14 0.92 10.97
N ILE A 142 1.11 0.60 12.27
CA ILE A 142 2.29 0.14 13.02
C ILE A 142 2.95 -1.05 12.33
N ASP A 143 2.16 -1.99 11.80
CA ASP A 143 2.66 -3.13 11.01
C ASP A 143 3.31 -2.70 9.69
N GLY A 144 2.89 -1.58 9.11
CA GLY A 144 3.54 -0.98 7.95
C GLY A 144 4.91 -0.40 8.32
N TRP A 145 5.02 0.27 9.46
CA TRP A 145 6.30 0.78 9.96
C TRP A 145 7.30 -0.33 10.28
N MET A 146 6.87 -1.39 10.99
CA MET A 146 7.75 -2.52 11.28
C MET A 146 8.30 -3.18 10.01
N ARG A 147 7.47 -3.31 8.97
CA ARG A 147 7.90 -3.84 7.67
C ARG A 147 8.88 -2.90 6.98
N PHE A 148 8.60 -1.60 6.97
CA PHE A 148 9.53 -0.60 6.42
C PHE A 148 10.92 -0.71 7.06
N PHE A 149 11.01 -0.72 8.39
CA PHE A 149 12.31 -0.86 9.08
C PHE A 149 12.98 -2.22 8.80
N THR A 150 12.20 -3.28 8.62
CA THR A 150 12.73 -4.59 8.23
C THR A 150 13.35 -4.56 6.83
N TYR A 151 12.67 -3.97 5.85
CA TYR A 151 13.20 -3.84 4.49
C TYR A 151 14.44 -2.95 4.46
N ARG A 152 14.39 -1.80 5.15
CA ARG A 152 15.54 -0.90 5.26
C ARG A 152 16.76 -1.57 5.87
N SER A 153 16.58 -2.32 6.97
CA SER A 153 17.70 -3.02 7.64
C SER A 153 18.29 -4.16 6.81
N ARG A 154 17.51 -4.77 5.91
CA ARG A 154 17.99 -5.76 4.94
C ARG A 154 18.72 -5.15 3.75
N GLY A 155 18.66 -3.83 3.58
CA GLY A 155 19.20 -3.15 2.40
C GLY A 155 18.34 -3.32 1.15
N ASP A 156 17.04 -3.56 1.30
CA ASP A 156 16.12 -3.57 0.16
C ASP A 156 16.16 -2.21 -0.55
N LEU A 157 16.23 -2.23 -1.88
CA LEU A 157 16.27 -1.02 -2.71
C LEU A 157 14.88 -0.42 -2.93
N SER A 158 13.84 -1.24 -2.81
CA SER A 158 12.45 -0.82 -2.93
C SER A 158 11.58 -1.35 -1.78
N ILE A 159 10.53 -0.59 -1.46
CA ILE A 159 9.55 -0.88 -0.43
C ILE A 159 8.18 -1.05 -1.10
N PRO A 160 7.54 -2.22 -0.97
CA PRO A 160 6.18 -2.40 -1.43
C PRO A 160 5.21 -1.64 -0.53
N LEU A 161 4.39 -0.77 -1.11
CA LEU A 161 3.34 -0.01 -0.42
C LEU A 161 1.96 -0.45 -0.90
N LEU A 162 1.00 -0.51 0.03
CA LEU A 162 -0.40 -0.81 -0.28
C LEU A 162 -1.33 0.24 0.35
N ALA A 163 -2.09 0.93 -0.49
CA ALA A 163 -3.22 1.78 -0.10
C ALA A 163 -4.54 1.08 -0.46
N ILE A 164 -5.57 1.32 0.35
CA ILE A 164 -6.90 0.72 0.17
C ILE A 164 -7.94 1.83 0.33
N ASP A 165 -8.97 1.83 -0.50
CA ASP A 165 -10.16 2.64 -0.25
C ASP A 165 -10.91 2.07 0.97
N TRP A 166 -10.48 2.48 2.17
CA TRP A 166 -11.07 2.01 3.42
C TRP A 166 -12.53 2.45 3.58
N LEU A 167 -12.97 3.52 2.90
CA LEU A 167 -14.35 3.97 2.97
C LEU A 167 -15.27 3.02 2.18
N ASP A 168 -14.92 2.72 0.93
CA ASP A 168 -15.63 1.72 0.12
C ASP A 168 -15.53 0.33 0.77
N PHE A 169 -14.37 -0.01 1.36
CA PHE A 169 -14.18 -1.23 2.14
C PHE A 169 -15.20 -1.34 3.28
N HIS A 170 -15.28 -0.33 4.15
CA HIS A 170 -16.15 -0.38 5.33
C HIS A 170 -17.63 -0.36 4.94
N GLY A 171 -18.02 0.44 3.95
CA GLY A 171 -19.40 0.47 3.46
C GLY A 171 -19.87 -0.89 2.89
N ARG A 172 -18.98 -1.59 2.17
CA ARG A 172 -19.28 -2.96 1.70
C ARG A 172 -19.36 -3.97 2.83
N LEU A 173 -18.52 -3.84 3.85
CA LEU A 173 -18.54 -4.72 5.01
C LEU A 173 -19.85 -4.55 5.81
N GLU A 174 -20.28 -3.30 6.03
CA GLU A 174 -21.54 -2.99 6.71
C GLU A 174 -22.76 -3.54 5.96
N GLY A 175 -22.75 -3.50 4.63
CA GLY A 175 -23.81 -4.08 3.80
C GLY A 175 -23.89 -5.62 3.85
N LEU A 176 -22.87 -6.29 4.40
CA LEU A 176 -22.76 -7.75 4.44
C LEU A 176 -22.94 -8.34 5.83
N LEU A 177 -22.70 -7.56 6.88
CA LEU A 177 -22.98 -7.99 8.24
C LEU A 177 -24.50 -7.92 8.46
N PRO A 178 -25.16 -9.01 8.90
CA PRO A 178 -26.56 -8.94 9.27
C PRO A 178 -26.71 -7.86 10.35
N ALA A 179 -27.66 -6.95 10.17
CA ALA A 179 -27.95 -5.88 11.13
C ALA A 179 -27.92 -6.48 12.53
N ARG A 180 -27.00 -6.00 13.38
CA ARG A 180 -26.99 -6.38 14.80
C ARG A 180 -28.40 -6.11 15.30
N GLN A 181 -29.16 -7.16 15.56
CA GLN A 181 -30.44 -7.04 16.24
C GLN A 181 -30.10 -6.54 17.64
N SER A 182 -30.11 -5.21 17.81
CA SER A 182 -30.21 -4.59 19.11
C SER A 182 -31.52 -5.08 19.69
N GLY A 183 -31.42 -6.11 20.53
CA GLY A 183 -32.50 -6.58 21.36
C GLY A 183 -33.05 -5.39 22.12
N ARG A 184 -34.32 -5.10 21.89
CA ARG A 184 -35.15 -4.35 22.82
C ARG A 184 -35.09 -5.09 24.17
N LEU A 185 -34.66 -4.39 25.21
CA LEU A 185 -35.15 -4.59 26.56
C LEU A 185 -35.91 -3.33 26.95
#